data_AF-A0A813ZR64-F1
#
_entry.id   AF-A0A813ZR64-F1
#
_cell.length_a   1.000
_cell.length_b   1.000
_cell.length_c   1.000
_cell.angle_alpha   90.00
_cell.angle_beta   90.00
_cell.angle_gamma   90.00
#
_symmetry.space_group_name_H-M   'P 1'
#
loop_
_entity.id
_entity.type
_entity.pdbx_description
1 polymer ?
#
loop_
_entity_poly.entity_id
_entity_poly.type
_entity_poly.pdbx_seq_one_letter_code
_entity_poly.pdbx_strand_id
1 'polypeptide(L)'
;MGCKPSKVSLSKPDCYCRSPPYNRANGSIDLSPADVQAFSPRVCQQRQSAIDNMRYREAINRWRPSSLRELASYVEKLAPPNNQIECAWIIFYWISQNISYDTTAYFQNRIASQTAEKIFQNKRAVCEGYSVIYADLCEKIGIRCRKITGYTKGFGFDARQTRFRESDHAWNIITLNNGHSYLIESTWGSGHLIYGTNRFTAKLAPHYFMCPPEHLIYSHLPERDSDQLLEYPLTMNQFLALPHVYSTFFTSNLQLISPVFSNTIDLIRKQSYGEVIIRTSNRNIELSGALKDEKHAKVAGGEFLFADKNDPTLWKCQFAPPKPGKYDIEIYANTTPEQSQAYSIVVKFVFDVARLRCPTISFPYTWPTFFQYNLEIIKPKNTHFIDRSSSAGNDYSEILIRSPKNVDISASMKNSLTETTVHSAVLINYNYKMNLWQCLFAPPAINTPFDIIIFAKYANEDKFNCAAKLKLFPVTKRDRKQSMMVPKVYHAFTKHKAQLIEPLNGTLRKGSTVRFRCRIPGAQQLNITVDNSWTSENGITSDAKGVFDTTIRVRQQHVGIWVKMNARTNSYEGLLQYTVK
;
A
#
# COMPACT_ATOMS: atom_id res chain seq x y z
N MET A 1 30.14 59.45 47.20
CA MET A 1 29.25 58.28 47.17
C MET A 1 28.25 58.49 46.04
N GLY A 2 28.22 57.60 45.05
CA GLY A 2 27.25 57.66 43.96
C GLY A 2 27.78 57.03 42.67
N CYS A 3 27.30 55.83 42.33
CA CYS A 3 26.54 55.53 41.11
C CYS A 3 26.40 54.01 40.92
N LYS A 4 25.19 53.57 40.57
CA LYS A 4 24.72 52.19 40.37
C LYS A 4 25.37 51.53 39.13
N PRO A 5 25.23 50.19 38.98
CA PRO A 5 24.24 49.70 38.00
C PRO A 5 23.42 48.45 38.40
N SER A 6 22.26 48.38 37.74
CA SER A 6 21.30 47.30 37.40
C SER A 6 21.38 45.88 38.02
N LYS A 7 20.25 45.43 38.58
CA LYS A 7 19.86 44.01 38.66
C LYS A 7 18.74 43.72 37.65
N VAL A 8 19.00 42.78 36.75
CA VAL A 8 17.98 42.11 35.90
C VAL A 8 17.38 40.95 36.70
N SER A 9 16.06 40.89 36.73
CA SER A 9 15.28 39.82 37.37
C SER A 9 15.24 38.57 36.48
N LEU A 10 15.75 37.44 36.98
CA LEU A 10 15.49 36.11 36.42
C LEU A 10 14.25 35.52 37.12
N SER A 11 13.14 35.49 36.38
CA SER A 11 11.95 34.72 36.73
C SER A 11 12.26 33.22 36.66
N LYS A 12 11.94 32.49 37.73
CA LYS A 12 11.96 31.03 37.78
C LYS A 12 10.94 30.47 36.78
N PRO A 13 11.22 29.39 36.04
CA PRO A 13 10.18 28.67 35.31
C PRO A 13 9.38 27.79 36.27
N ASP A 14 8.07 27.92 36.16
CA ASP A 14 7.04 27.26 36.94
C ASP A 14 7.10 25.74 36.88
N CYS A 15 6.72 25.14 38.02
CA CYS A 15 6.56 23.71 38.21
C CYS A 15 5.48 23.15 37.26
N TYR A 16 5.89 22.27 36.34
CA TYR A 16 4.96 21.46 35.55
C TYR A 16 4.17 20.53 36.48
N CYS A 17 2.89 20.85 36.66
CA CYS A 17 1.92 19.95 37.28
C CYS A 17 1.83 18.68 36.43
N ARG A 18 2.22 17.55 37.03
CA ARG A 18 2.14 16.21 36.45
C ARG A 18 0.69 15.87 36.13
N SER A 19 0.39 15.76 34.83
CA SER A 19 -0.86 15.17 34.37
C SER A 19 -0.72 13.64 34.40
N PRO A 20 -1.75 12.88 34.81
CA PRO A 20 -1.70 11.42 34.76
C PRO A 20 -1.54 10.92 33.31
N PRO A 21 -1.02 9.69 33.09
CA PRO A 21 -0.66 9.12 31.78
C PRO A 21 -1.86 8.89 30.83
N TYR A 22 -3.07 9.25 31.27
CA TYR A 22 -4.31 9.10 30.52
C TYR A 22 -5.05 10.43 30.51
N ASN A 23 -4.91 11.19 29.42
CA ASN A 23 -5.79 12.33 29.19
C ASN A 23 -7.15 11.80 28.73
N ARG A 24 -8.10 11.67 29.69
CA ARG A 24 -9.47 11.15 29.46
C ARG A 24 -10.21 11.86 28.32
N ALA A 25 -9.78 13.06 27.93
CA ALA A 25 -10.39 13.80 26.84
C ALA A 25 -10.11 13.20 25.44
N ASN A 26 -8.95 12.56 25.21
CA ASN A 26 -8.51 12.13 23.87
C ASN A 26 -7.99 10.68 23.77
N GLY A 27 -7.86 9.92 24.86
CA GLY A 27 -7.43 8.52 24.81
C GLY A 27 -5.98 8.28 24.34
N SER A 28 -5.13 9.31 24.31
CA SER A 28 -3.75 9.21 23.82
C SER A 28 -2.79 8.69 24.90
N ILE A 29 -2.05 7.63 24.57
CA ILE A 29 -0.87 7.15 25.31
C ILE A 29 0.31 8.06 24.97
N ASP A 30 1.13 8.44 25.96
CA ASP A 30 2.40 9.13 25.72
C ASP A 30 3.52 8.08 25.62
N LEU A 31 4.16 7.99 24.45
CA LEU A 31 5.30 7.12 24.21
C LEU A 31 6.62 7.88 24.23
N SER A 32 6.68 9.07 24.82
CA SER A 32 7.91 9.85 24.83
C SER A 32 9.05 9.11 25.55
N PRO A 33 10.29 9.16 25.02
CA PRO A 33 11.45 8.59 25.69
C PRO A 33 11.73 9.31 27.02
N ALA A 34 12.17 8.56 28.04
CA ALA A 34 12.58 9.12 29.34
C ALA A 34 13.81 10.02 29.23
N ASP A 35 14.63 9.80 28.20
CA ASP A 35 15.85 10.54 27.92
C ASP A 35 15.86 11.02 26.47
N VAL A 36 15.30 12.20 26.23
CA VAL A 36 15.27 12.84 24.92
C VAL A 36 16.67 13.20 24.40
N GLN A 37 17.66 13.39 25.29
CA GLN A 37 19.02 13.77 24.90
C GLN A 37 19.81 12.58 24.35
N ALA A 38 19.45 11.35 24.76
CA ALA A 38 19.99 10.12 24.18
C ALA A 38 19.83 10.12 22.64
N PHE A 39 18.75 10.69 22.11
CA PHE A 39 18.47 10.74 20.67
C PHE A 39 18.66 12.14 20.05
N SER A 40 19.57 12.96 20.61
CA SER A 40 19.91 14.26 20.04
C SER A 40 20.34 14.14 18.56
N PRO A 41 20.17 15.20 17.73
CA PRO A 41 20.55 15.17 16.32
C PRO A 41 21.99 14.71 16.06
N ARG A 42 22.92 15.08 16.97
CA ARG A 42 24.32 14.65 16.91
C ARG A 42 24.47 13.14 17.09
N VAL A 43 23.82 12.55 18.10
CA VAL A 43 23.89 11.10 18.35
C VAL A 43 23.22 10.33 17.21
N CYS A 44 22.07 10.79 16.73
CA CYS A 44 21.38 10.20 15.59
C CYS A 44 22.25 10.22 14.32
N GLN A 45 22.96 11.33 14.07
CA GLN A 45 23.90 11.44 12.95
C GLN A 45 25.09 10.48 13.12
N GLN A 46 25.68 10.37 14.31
CA GLN A 46 26.78 9.43 14.57
C GLN A 46 26.34 7.97 14.38
N ARG A 47 25.17 7.61 14.89
CA ARG A 47 24.54 6.30 14.69
C ARG A 47 24.37 6.00 13.20
N GLN A 48 23.83 6.96 12.43
CA GLN A 48 23.60 6.79 11.00
C GLN A 48 24.91 6.67 10.21
N SER A 49 25.91 7.50 10.52
CA SER A 49 27.25 7.42 9.93
C SER A 49 27.91 6.06 10.17
N ALA A 50 27.75 5.47 11.36
CA ALA A 50 28.25 4.12 11.64
C ALA A 50 27.57 3.06 10.75
N ILE A 51 26.24 3.14 10.64
CA ILE A 51 25.42 2.22 9.83
C ILE A 51 25.79 2.27 8.35
N ASP A 52 26.00 3.48 7.82
CA ASP A 52 26.28 3.74 6.41
C ASP A 52 27.77 3.55 6.05
N ASN A 53 28.63 3.31 7.03
CA ASN A 53 30.06 3.10 6.81
C ASN A 53 30.33 1.75 6.12
N MET A 54 30.45 1.79 4.79
CA MET A 54 30.75 0.60 3.98
C MET A 54 32.12 -0.02 4.29
N ARG A 55 33.11 0.77 4.72
CA ARG A 55 34.44 0.25 5.08
C ARG A 55 34.37 -0.68 6.28
N TYR A 56 33.50 -0.39 7.25
CA TYR A 56 33.26 -1.30 8.38
C TYR A 56 32.69 -2.62 7.88
N ARG A 57 31.68 -2.59 7.02
CA ARG A 57 31.08 -3.82 6.49
C ARG A 57 32.11 -4.69 5.77
N GLU A 58 32.91 -4.08 4.90
CA GLU A 58 33.96 -4.79 4.16
C GLU A 58 35.03 -5.39 5.09
N ALA A 59 35.50 -4.62 6.08
CA ALA A 59 36.50 -5.09 7.04
C ALA A 59 35.96 -6.25 7.89
N ILE A 60 34.77 -6.07 8.49
CA ILE A 60 34.17 -7.04 9.40
C ILE A 60 33.86 -8.35 8.68
N ASN A 61 33.39 -8.31 7.43
CA ASN A 61 33.08 -9.51 6.65
C ASN A 61 34.33 -10.38 6.38
N ARG A 62 35.54 -9.78 6.40
CA ARG A 62 36.82 -10.48 6.21
C ARG A 62 37.40 -11.03 7.52
N TRP A 63 36.91 -10.60 8.67
CA TRP A 63 37.45 -11.03 9.96
C TRP A 63 37.25 -12.52 10.22
N ARG A 64 38.29 -13.16 10.76
CA ARG A 64 38.30 -14.57 11.19
C ARG A 64 38.96 -14.68 12.57
N PRO A 65 38.38 -14.03 13.60
CA PRO A 65 38.94 -14.11 14.95
C PRO A 65 38.90 -15.55 15.47
N SER A 66 39.93 -15.94 16.18
CA SER A 66 40.07 -17.25 16.84
C SER A 66 39.41 -17.27 18.23
N SER A 67 39.16 -16.10 18.83
CA SER A 67 38.55 -15.95 20.14
C SER A 67 37.73 -14.67 20.26
N LEU A 68 36.85 -14.60 21.27
CA LEU A 68 36.10 -13.38 21.59
C LEU A 68 37.01 -12.22 22.03
N ARG A 69 38.13 -12.51 22.68
CA ARG A 69 39.13 -11.49 23.04
C ARG A 69 39.80 -10.89 21.81
N GLU A 70 40.13 -11.73 20.83
CA GLU A 70 40.68 -11.24 19.55
C GLU A 70 39.64 -10.42 18.78
N LEU A 71 38.39 -10.89 18.72
CA LEU A 71 37.30 -10.14 18.11
C LEU A 71 37.12 -8.76 18.78
N ALA A 72 37.11 -8.70 20.12
CA ALA A 72 37.05 -7.43 20.85
C ALA A 72 38.22 -6.50 20.47
N SER A 73 39.44 -7.02 20.36
CA SER A 73 40.60 -6.23 19.90
C SER A 73 40.42 -5.71 18.46
N TYR A 74 39.81 -6.50 17.57
CA TYR A 74 39.52 -6.04 16.20
C TYR A 74 38.51 -4.90 16.19
N VAL A 75 37.48 -4.97 17.06
CA VAL A 75 36.49 -3.90 17.23
C VAL A 75 37.18 -2.60 17.66
N GLU A 76 37.99 -2.64 18.72
CA GLU A 76 38.69 -1.46 19.26
C GLU A 76 39.66 -0.83 18.27
N LYS A 77 40.32 -1.63 17.43
CA LYS A 77 41.26 -1.15 16.41
C LYS A 77 40.56 -0.50 15.20
N LEU A 78 39.36 -0.96 14.87
CA LEU A 78 38.62 -0.47 13.70
C LEU A 78 37.87 0.84 14.00
N ALA A 79 37.30 0.96 15.20
CA ALA A 79 36.56 2.15 15.60
C ALA A 79 37.51 3.34 15.91
N PRO A 80 37.07 4.59 15.70
CA PRO A 80 37.80 5.76 16.16
C PRO A 80 37.98 5.71 17.69
N PRO A 81 39.12 6.20 18.23
CA PRO A 81 39.35 6.24 19.67
C PRO A 81 38.20 6.92 20.41
N ASN A 82 37.76 6.32 21.53
CA ASN A 82 36.70 6.82 22.39
C ASN A 82 35.29 6.90 21.75
N ASN A 83 35.04 6.24 20.61
CA ASN A 83 33.73 6.23 19.96
C ASN A 83 32.96 4.92 20.23
N GLN A 84 32.29 4.85 21.39
CA GLN A 84 31.55 3.64 21.78
C GLN A 84 30.33 3.34 20.90
N ILE A 85 29.74 4.33 20.22
CA ILE A 85 28.62 4.10 19.27
C ILE A 85 29.11 3.22 18.12
N GLU A 86 30.27 3.55 17.56
CA GLU A 86 30.83 2.79 16.45
C GLU A 86 31.29 1.41 16.89
N CYS A 87 31.92 1.26 18.07
CA CYS A 87 32.22 -0.05 18.64
C CYS A 87 30.96 -0.91 18.81
N ALA A 88 29.90 -0.34 19.38
CA ALA A 88 28.61 -1.03 19.58
C ALA A 88 27.97 -1.46 18.25
N TRP A 89 28.08 -0.63 17.21
CA TRP A 89 27.62 -0.97 15.86
C TRP A 89 28.45 -2.10 15.23
N ILE A 90 29.78 -2.06 15.35
CA ILE A 90 30.66 -3.10 14.81
C ILE A 90 30.35 -4.46 15.46
N ILE A 91 30.13 -4.49 16.79
CA ILE A 91 29.68 -5.71 17.50
C ILE A 91 28.33 -6.19 16.94
N PHE A 92 27.35 -5.28 16.86
CA PHE A 92 26.01 -5.57 16.34
C PHE A 92 26.06 -6.17 14.93
N TYR A 93 26.81 -5.52 14.04
CA TYR A 93 26.97 -5.94 12.66
C TYR A 93 27.70 -7.29 12.58
N TRP A 94 28.80 -7.49 13.32
CA TRP A 94 29.49 -8.79 13.32
C TRP A 94 28.56 -9.92 13.74
N ILE A 95 27.80 -9.74 14.83
CA ILE A 95 26.81 -10.74 15.28
C ILE A 95 25.79 -11.02 14.17
N SER A 96 25.26 -9.98 13.52
CA SER A 96 24.27 -10.11 12.44
C SER A 96 24.73 -10.93 11.25
N GLN A 97 26.04 -10.93 10.97
CA GLN A 97 26.62 -11.63 9.83
C GLN A 97 27.15 -13.02 10.19
N ASN A 98 27.44 -13.28 11.47
CA ASN A 98 28.17 -14.46 11.90
C ASN A 98 27.38 -15.40 12.81
N ILE A 99 26.24 -14.98 13.36
CA ILE A 99 25.40 -15.81 14.21
C ILE A 99 24.06 -16.08 13.51
N SER A 100 23.75 -17.35 13.29
CA SER A 100 22.47 -17.80 12.73
C SER A 100 21.46 -18.17 13.82
N TYR A 101 20.16 -17.98 13.54
CA TYR A 101 19.12 -18.36 14.49
C TYR A 101 18.96 -19.89 14.57
N ASP A 102 18.99 -20.46 15.78
CA ASP A 102 18.80 -21.90 16.02
C ASP A 102 17.32 -22.30 15.92
N THR A 103 16.83 -22.39 14.70
CA THR A 103 15.45 -22.81 14.40
C THR A 103 15.13 -24.20 14.97
N THR A 104 16.08 -25.14 14.93
CA THR A 104 15.87 -26.49 15.45
C THR A 104 15.64 -26.47 16.97
N ALA A 105 16.52 -25.82 17.73
CA ALA A 105 16.36 -25.71 19.17
C ALA A 105 15.06 -24.99 19.55
N TYR A 106 14.72 -23.91 18.84
CA TYR A 106 13.51 -23.13 19.06
C TYR A 106 12.23 -23.95 18.81
N PHE A 107 12.06 -24.54 17.62
CA PHE A 107 10.83 -25.26 17.26
C PHE A 107 10.67 -26.62 17.95
N GLN A 108 11.76 -27.22 18.42
CA GLN A 108 11.70 -28.47 19.20
C GLN A 108 11.58 -28.22 20.72
N ASN A 109 11.52 -26.96 21.15
CA ASN A 109 11.55 -26.56 22.56
C ASN A 109 12.74 -27.18 23.33
N ARG A 110 13.92 -27.21 22.70
CA ARG A 110 15.18 -27.72 23.25
C ARG A 110 16.18 -26.58 23.47
N ILE A 111 15.69 -25.48 24.03
CA ILE A 111 16.50 -24.29 24.28
C ILE A 111 17.36 -24.54 25.52
N ALA A 112 18.67 -24.58 25.34
CA ALA A 112 19.64 -24.65 26.41
C ALA A 112 20.39 -23.33 26.53
N SER A 113 20.70 -22.92 27.77
CA SER A 113 21.57 -21.77 28.02
C SER A 113 22.96 -22.04 27.44
N GLN A 114 23.53 -21.04 26.77
CA GLN A 114 24.85 -21.12 26.13
C GLN A 114 25.74 -19.98 26.61
N THR A 115 27.03 -20.27 26.83
CA THR A 115 28.04 -19.24 27.07
C THR A 115 28.39 -18.51 25.78
N ALA A 116 28.92 -17.29 25.89
CA ALA A 116 29.36 -16.51 24.74
C ALA A 116 30.39 -17.28 23.89
N GLU A 117 31.31 -18.02 24.51
CA GLU A 117 32.31 -18.85 23.83
C GLU A 117 31.67 -19.95 22.99
N LYS A 118 30.66 -20.65 23.53
CA LYS A 118 29.94 -21.70 22.78
C LYS A 118 29.19 -21.11 21.59
N ILE A 119 28.55 -19.96 21.75
CA ILE A 119 27.84 -19.26 20.66
C ILE A 119 28.85 -18.82 19.60
N PHE A 120 29.98 -18.26 20.01
CA PHE A 120 31.06 -17.84 19.12
C PHE A 120 31.63 -19.01 18.32
N GLN A 121 31.79 -20.18 18.93
CA GLN A 121 32.27 -21.40 18.27
C GLN A 121 31.23 -21.98 17.32
N ASN A 122 29.99 -22.11 17.79
CA ASN A 122 28.90 -22.78 17.05
C ASN A 122 28.27 -21.89 15.96
N LYS A 123 28.49 -20.57 16.02
CA LYS A 123 27.89 -19.57 15.10
C LYS A 123 26.36 -19.64 15.05
N ARG A 124 25.73 -20.09 16.13
CA ARG A 124 24.28 -20.33 16.20
C ARG A 124 23.71 -20.11 17.60
N ALA A 125 22.55 -19.46 17.69
CA ALA A 125 21.88 -19.15 18.96
C ALA A 125 20.37 -18.88 18.78
N VAL A 126 19.62 -18.92 19.89
CA VAL A 126 18.28 -18.28 19.98
C VAL A 126 18.42 -16.89 20.61
N CYS A 127 17.31 -16.16 20.81
CA CYS A 127 17.28 -14.78 21.31
C CYS A 127 18.18 -14.53 22.54
N GLU A 128 18.12 -15.40 23.55
CA GLU A 128 18.99 -15.31 24.72
C GLU A 128 20.48 -15.34 24.35
N GLY A 129 20.90 -16.24 23.45
CA GLY A 129 22.30 -16.33 23.06
C GLY A 129 22.80 -15.08 22.31
N TYR A 130 21.97 -14.47 21.46
CA TYR A 130 22.30 -13.17 20.84
C TYR A 130 22.56 -12.10 21.92
N SER A 131 21.72 -12.06 22.95
CA SER A 131 21.88 -11.08 24.03
C SER A 131 23.11 -11.35 24.92
N VAL A 132 23.49 -12.61 25.11
CA VAL A 132 24.66 -13.03 25.88
C VAL A 132 25.96 -12.67 25.18
N ILE A 133 26.10 -13.01 23.89
CA ILE A 133 27.33 -12.70 23.15
C ILE A 133 27.52 -11.19 22.93
N TYR A 134 26.42 -10.45 22.76
CA TYR A 134 26.48 -8.98 22.68
C TYR A 134 27.00 -8.37 24.00
N ALA A 135 26.48 -8.82 25.14
CA ALA A 135 26.91 -8.35 26.46
C ALA A 135 28.39 -8.69 26.74
N ASP A 136 28.82 -9.92 26.44
CA ASP A 136 30.21 -10.35 26.64
C ASP A 136 31.21 -9.54 25.80
N LEU A 137 30.88 -9.24 24.54
CA LEU A 137 31.72 -8.39 23.69
C LEU A 137 31.76 -6.95 24.19
N CYS A 138 30.63 -6.39 24.62
CA CYS A 138 30.57 -5.06 25.22
C CYS A 138 31.43 -4.96 26.50
N GLU A 139 31.36 -5.96 27.37
CA GLU A 139 32.15 -6.01 28.61
C GLU A 139 33.66 -5.97 28.31
N LYS A 140 34.13 -6.74 27.32
CA LYS A 140 35.55 -6.79 26.93
C LYS A 140 36.11 -5.46 26.42
N ILE A 141 35.25 -4.58 25.89
CA ILE A 141 35.64 -3.26 25.37
C ILE A 141 35.15 -2.10 26.26
N GLY A 142 34.71 -2.40 27.49
CA GLY A 142 34.32 -1.39 28.47
C GLY A 142 33.01 -0.64 28.18
N ILE A 143 32.09 -1.23 27.40
CA ILE A 143 30.71 -0.72 27.24
C ILE A 143 29.82 -1.40 28.28
N ARG A 144 29.16 -0.63 29.14
CA ARG A 144 28.18 -1.18 30.08
C ARG A 144 26.99 -1.74 29.30
N CYS A 145 26.72 -3.03 29.47
CA CYS A 145 25.66 -3.74 28.78
C CYS A 145 24.94 -4.67 29.75
N ARG A 146 23.60 -4.69 29.69
CA ARG A 146 22.78 -5.61 30.48
C ARG A 146 21.80 -6.35 29.58
N LYS A 147 21.72 -7.67 29.75
CA LYS A 147 20.66 -8.50 29.18
C LYS A 147 19.32 -8.20 29.88
N ILE A 148 18.26 -8.05 29.11
CA ILE A 148 16.89 -7.89 29.59
C ILE A 148 15.98 -8.92 28.93
N THR A 149 14.96 -9.34 29.66
CA THR A 149 13.96 -10.35 29.29
C THR A 149 12.59 -9.69 29.19
N GLY A 150 11.70 -10.26 28.37
CA GLY A 150 10.36 -9.74 28.19
C GLY A 150 9.55 -10.47 27.12
N TYR A 151 8.54 -9.77 26.63
CA TYR A 151 7.49 -10.28 25.76
C TYR A 151 7.56 -9.63 24.38
N THR A 152 7.32 -10.40 23.33
CA THR A 152 7.35 -9.87 21.96
C THR A 152 6.12 -10.16 21.12
N LYS A 153 5.77 -9.22 20.24
CA LYS A 153 4.82 -9.46 19.13
C LYS A 153 5.54 -10.10 17.94
N GLY A 154 6.31 -11.15 18.21
CA GLY A 154 7.20 -11.80 17.25
C GLY A 154 6.55 -12.90 16.42
N PHE A 155 7.37 -13.85 15.97
CA PHE A 155 6.92 -15.02 15.23
C PHE A 155 5.87 -15.80 16.04
N GLY A 156 4.70 -16.04 15.44
CA GLY A 156 3.61 -16.76 16.09
C GLY A 156 2.68 -15.90 16.97
N PHE A 157 2.96 -14.60 17.13
CA PHE A 157 2.05 -13.70 17.85
C PHE A 157 0.73 -13.50 17.07
N ASP A 158 -0.40 -13.74 17.74
CA ASP A 158 -1.74 -13.39 17.25
C ASP A 158 -2.16 -12.04 17.83
N ALA A 159 -2.56 -11.10 16.98
CA ALA A 159 -3.04 -9.78 17.42
C ALA A 159 -4.33 -9.84 18.26
N ARG A 160 -5.02 -10.99 18.28
CA ARG A 160 -6.18 -11.28 19.13
C ARG A 160 -5.80 -11.83 20.50
N GLN A 161 -4.52 -12.10 20.75
CA GLN A 161 -4.04 -12.58 22.05
C GLN A 161 -4.26 -11.52 23.13
N THR A 162 -4.80 -11.95 24.27
CA THR A 162 -5.12 -11.07 25.41
C THR A 162 -4.14 -11.20 26.58
N ARG A 163 -3.18 -12.13 26.50
CA ARG A 163 -2.15 -12.34 27.53
C ARG A 163 -0.94 -13.08 26.99
N PHE A 164 0.24 -12.81 27.54
CA PHE A 164 1.38 -13.70 27.46
C PHE A 164 1.39 -14.66 28.66
N ARG A 165 1.91 -15.88 28.48
CA ARG A 165 2.03 -16.86 29.58
C ARG A 165 3.33 -16.67 30.36
N GLU A 166 4.41 -16.40 29.64
CA GLU A 166 5.77 -16.24 30.17
C GLU A 166 6.56 -15.30 29.25
N SER A 167 7.68 -14.78 29.75
CA SER A 167 8.65 -14.03 28.94
C SER A 167 9.20 -14.94 27.84
N ASP A 168 9.13 -14.47 26.59
CA ASP A 168 9.47 -15.27 25.40
C ASP A 168 10.69 -14.74 24.63
N HIS A 169 11.28 -13.63 25.07
CA HIS A 169 12.38 -12.99 24.36
C HIS A 169 13.42 -12.34 25.27
N ALA A 170 14.61 -12.11 24.72
CA ALA A 170 15.72 -11.46 25.41
C ALA A 170 16.51 -10.55 24.45
N TRP A 171 16.94 -9.39 24.95
CA TRP A 171 17.73 -8.38 24.23
C TRP A 171 18.60 -7.58 25.21
N ASN A 172 19.17 -6.44 24.81
CA ASN A 172 20.11 -5.70 25.64
C ASN A 172 19.75 -4.22 25.81
N ILE A 173 20.23 -3.64 26.91
CA ILE A 173 20.41 -2.20 27.07
C ILE A 173 21.91 -1.93 27.24
N ILE A 174 22.45 -0.98 26.48
CA ILE A 174 23.79 -0.43 26.70
C ILE A 174 23.71 0.95 27.32
N THR A 175 24.69 1.29 28.16
CA THR A 175 24.88 2.66 28.65
C THR A 175 26.26 3.15 28.23
N LEU A 176 26.28 4.23 27.46
CA LEU A 176 27.52 4.81 26.95
C LEU A 176 28.14 5.79 27.95
N ASN A 177 29.38 6.21 27.70
CA ASN A 177 30.14 7.14 28.55
C ASN A 177 29.51 8.54 28.63
N ASN A 178 28.60 8.87 27.71
CA ASN A 178 27.79 10.09 27.78
C ASN A 178 26.66 10.01 28.82
N GLY A 179 26.49 8.89 29.51
CA GLY A 179 25.47 8.69 30.54
C GLY A 179 24.12 8.19 30.02
N HIS A 180 23.93 8.15 28.70
CA HIS A 180 22.67 7.78 28.07
C HIS A 180 22.57 6.27 27.81
N SER A 181 21.35 5.73 27.88
CA SER A 181 21.07 4.32 27.66
C SER A 181 20.30 4.06 26.37
N TYR A 182 20.58 2.93 25.72
CA TYR A 182 20.05 2.59 24.39
C TYR A 182 19.66 1.12 24.31
N LEU A 183 18.55 0.84 23.64
CA LEU A 183 18.07 -0.51 23.38
C LEU A 183 18.81 -1.13 22.19
N ILE A 184 19.31 -2.34 22.37
CA ILE A 184 19.93 -3.15 21.32
C ILE A 184 19.16 -4.46 21.19
N GLU A 185 18.62 -4.70 20.01
CA GLU A 185 18.00 -5.98 19.65
C GLU A 185 18.84 -6.61 18.53
N SER A 186 19.72 -7.55 18.87
CA SER A 186 20.57 -8.21 17.88
C SER A 186 19.91 -9.38 17.16
N THR A 187 18.84 -9.97 17.70
CA THR A 187 18.22 -11.17 17.12
C THR A 187 17.43 -10.84 15.84
N TRP A 188 16.45 -9.94 15.95
CA TRP A 188 15.68 -9.34 14.86
C TRP A 188 16.55 -8.38 14.04
N GLY A 189 17.61 -7.81 14.64
CA GLY A 189 18.68 -7.13 13.93
C GLY A 189 19.42 -8.00 12.90
N SER A 190 19.47 -9.32 13.13
CA SER A 190 20.20 -10.29 12.29
C SER A 190 19.35 -10.90 11.17
N GLY A 191 18.03 -10.89 11.32
CA GLY A 191 17.13 -11.51 10.35
C GLY A 191 15.76 -11.82 10.93
N HIS A 192 15.01 -12.68 10.23
CA HIS A 192 13.66 -13.07 10.64
C HIS A 192 13.36 -14.53 10.26
N LEU A 193 12.34 -15.09 10.90
CA LEU A 193 11.79 -16.40 10.57
C LEU A 193 10.72 -16.26 9.46
N ILE A 194 10.76 -17.14 8.47
CA ILE A 194 9.75 -17.21 7.42
C ILE A 194 8.58 -18.08 7.88
N TYR A 195 7.39 -17.47 7.94
CA TYR A 195 6.14 -18.16 8.26
C TYR A 195 5.88 -19.33 7.30
N GLY A 196 5.41 -20.46 7.82
CA GLY A 196 5.09 -21.67 7.05
C GLY A 196 6.29 -22.55 6.67
N THR A 197 7.53 -22.04 6.72
CA THR A 197 8.73 -22.86 6.47
C THR A 197 9.60 -23.07 7.70
N ASN A 198 9.41 -22.27 8.76
CA ASN A 198 10.21 -22.31 9.98
C ASN A 198 11.71 -22.10 9.72
N ARG A 199 12.07 -21.46 8.59
CA ARG A 199 13.45 -21.17 8.22
C ARG A 199 13.85 -19.77 8.65
N PHE A 200 15.10 -19.62 9.06
CA PHE A 200 15.73 -18.32 9.30
C PHE A 200 16.24 -17.73 8.00
N THR A 201 16.00 -16.43 7.80
CA THR A 201 16.59 -15.63 6.72
C THR A 201 17.41 -14.51 7.32
N ALA A 202 18.73 -14.59 7.12
CA ALA A 202 19.66 -13.53 7.48
C ALA A 202 19.36 -12.29 6.64
N LYS A 203 19.03 -11.19 7.31
CA LYS A 203 18.77 -9.89 6.69
C LYS A 203 19.01 -8.83 7.75
N LEU A 204 20.12 -8.10 7.63
CA LEU A 204 20.46 -7.02 8.54
C LEU A 204 19.32 -6.00 8.62
N ALA A 205 18.87 -5.70 9.84
CA ALA A 205 17.87 -4.69 10.12
C ALA A 205 18.46 -3.64 11.10
N PRO A 206 19.11 -2.57 10.58
CA PRO A 206 19.78 -1.58 11.42
C PRO A 206 18.83 -0.79 12.35
N HIS A 207 17.53 -0.82 12.10
CA HIS A 207 16.51 -0.23 12.99
C HIS A 207 16.66 -0.69 14.44
N TYR A 208 17.05 -1.95 14.66
CA TYR A 208 17.20 -2.54 15.99
C TYR A 208 18.51 -2.21 16.71
N PHE A 209 19.44 -1.50 16.05
CA PHE A 209 20.63 -0.96 16.70
C PHE A 209 20.32 0.42 17.31
N MET A 210 20.54 0.58 18.62
CA MET A 210 20.19 1.79 19.38
C MET A 210 18.77 2.26 19.01
N CYS A 211 17.80 1.34 19.09
CA CYS A 211 16.43 1.59 18.68
C CYS A 211 15.76 2.60 19.64
N PRO A 212 15.07 3.63 19.13
CA PRO A 212 14.26 4.50 19.98
C PRO A 212 13.21 3.69 20.77
N PRO A 213 13.06 3.94 22.09
CA PRO A 213 12.12 3.18 22.92
C PRO A 213 10.66 3.33 22.46
N GLU A 214 10.28 4.50 21.96
CA GLU A 214 8.98 4.79 21.37
C GLU A 214 8.67 3.95 20.12
N HIS A 215 9.71 3.42 19.45
CA HIS A 215 9.56 2.48 18.34
C HIS A 215 9.53 1.03 18.84
N LEU A 216 10.48 0.66 19.70
CA LEU A 216 10.65 -0.73 20.12
C LEU A 216 9.44 -1.23 20.92
N ILE A 217 8.80 -0.37 21.73
CA ILE A 217 7.65 -0.70 22.57
C ILE A 217 6.43 -1.24 21.80
N TYR A 218 6.31 -0.95 20.49
CA TYR A 218 5.24 -1.55 19.68
C TYR A 218 5.36 -3.07 19.55
N SER A 219 6.57 -3.60 19.72
CA SER A 219 6.90 -5.01 19.51
C SER A 219 7.55 -5.70 20.71
N HIS A 220 8.18 -4.97 21.63
CA HIS A 220 8.90 -5.53 22.79
C HIS A 220 8.46 -4.85 24.09
N LEU A 221 8.02 -5.65 25.06
CA LEU A 221 7.71 -5.20 26.42
C LEU A 221 8.65 -5.91 27.41
N PRO A 222 9.57 -5.22 28.09
CA PRO A 222 10.42 -5.83 29.11
C PRO A 222 9.63 -6.21 30.36
N GLU A 223 10.16 -7.15 31.15
CA GLU A 223 9.57 -7.53 32.45
C GLU A 223 9.62 -6.42 33.49
N ARG A 224 10.62 -5.52 33.40
CA ARG A 224 10.77 -4.37 34.29
C ARG A 224 10.38 -3.09 33.57
N ASP A 225 9.47 -2.32 34.16
CA ASP A 225 8.97 -1.07 33.58
C ASP A 225 10.08 -0.05 33.29
N SER A 226 11.10 0.03 34.16
CA SER A 226 12.26 0.92 33.96
C SER A 226 13.05 0.61 32.69
N ASP A 227 12.99 -0.63 32.22
CA ASP A 227 13.76 -1.11 31.07
C ASP A 227 13.10 -0.73 29.73
N GLN A 228 11.90 -0.13 29.77
CA GLN A 228 11.24 0.43 28.58
C GLN A 228 11.93 1.69 28.08
N LEU A 229 12.65 2.41 28.94
CA LEU A 229 13.25 3.72 28.67
C LEU A 229 12.23 4.79 28.18
N LEU A 230 10.96 4.62 28.54
CA LEU A 230 9.87 5.57 28.32
C LEU A 230 9.66 6.43 29.56
N GLU A 231 9.27 7.69 29.37
CA GLU A 231 8.90 8.60 30.48
C GLU A 231 7.74 8.00 31.28
N TYR A 232 6.79 7.38 30.58
CA TYR A 232 5.65 6.68 31.15
C TYR A 232 5.61 5.24 30.64
N PRO A 233 6.18 4.27 31.39
CA PRO A 233 6.15 2.86 31.01
C PRO A 233 4.73 2.33 30.81
N LEU A 234 4.54 1.52 29.76
CA LEU A 234 3.29 0.85 29.45
C LEU A 234 3.11 -0.41 30.29
N THR A 235 1.85 -0.65 30.67
CA THR A 235 1.42 -1.94 31.20
C THR A 235 1.26 -2.98 30.09
N MET A 236 1.21 -4.26 30.45
CA MET A 236 0.92 -5.37 29.53
C MET A 236 -0.38 -5.15 28.71
N ASN A 237 -1.45 -4.65 29.36
CA ASN A 237 -2.72 -4.40 28.68
C ASN A 237 -2.60 -3.28 27.63
N GLN A 238 -1.86 -2.22 27.93
CA GLN A 238 -1.60 -1.13 26.98
C GLN A 238 -0.72 -1.63 25.83
N PHE A 239 0.33 -2.41 26.12
CA PHE A 239 1.17 -3.02 25.09
C PHE A 239 0.37 -3.91 24.13
N LEU A 240 -0.49 -4.79 24.65
CA LEU A 240 -1.36 -5.64 23.83
C LEU A 240 -2.39 -4.84 23.01
N ALA A 241 -2.84 -3.70 23.54
CA ALA A 241 -3.72 -2.78 22.83
C ALA A 241 -3.02 -1.99 21.71
N LEU A 242 -1.67 -1.89 21.69
CA LEU A 242 -0.97 -1.26 20.57
C LEU A 242 -1.09 -2.10 19.29
N PRO A 243 -1.22 -1.47 18.10
CA PRO A 243 -1.19 -2.19 16.83
C PRO A 243 0.13 -2.94 16.65
N HIS A 244 0.12 -3.96 15.80
CA HIS A 244 1.33 -4.70 15.47
C HIS A 244 2.08 -3.93 14.37
N VAL A 245 3.07 -3.13 14.78
CA VAL A 245 3.89 -2.31 13.90
C VAL A 245 5.23 -2.98 13.65
N TYR A 246 5.66 -3.01 12.39
CA TYR A 246 6.93 -3.60 11.96
C TYR A 246 8.01 -2.51 11.84
N SER A 247 9.29 -2.89 11.95
CA SER A 247 10.42 -1.95 11.78
C SER A 247 10.38 -1.18 10.46
N THR A 248 9.87 -1.81 9.40
CA THR A 248 9.62 -1.24 8.07
C THR A 248 8.68 -0.04 8.10
N PHE A 249 7.78 0.07 9.07
CA PHE A 249 6.94 1.25 9.28
C PHE A 249 7.80 2.48 9.56
N PHE A 250 8.72 2.35 10.52
CA PHE A 250 9.61 3.42 10.93
C PHE A 250 10.67 3.72 9.88
N THR A 251 11.29 2.70 9.28
CA THR A 251 12.29 2.92 8.21
C THR A 251 11.68 3.51 6.94
N SER A 252 10.36 3.41 6.77
CA SER A 252 9.62 4.06 5.68
C SER A 252 9.13 5.47 6.06
N ASN A 253 9.47 5.97 7.25
CA ASN A 253 9.03 7.26 7.80
C ASN A 253 7.51 7.44 7.83
N LEU A 254 6.80 6.37 8.20
CA LEU A 254 5.36 6.39 8.39
C LEU A 254 4.99 6.83 9.80
N GLN A 255 3.86 7.49 9.93
CA GLN A 255 3.25 7.89 11.20
C GLN A 255 1.77 7.48 11.22
N LEU A 256 1.33 6.84 12.28
CA LEU A 256 -0.06 6.41 12.43
C LEU A 256 -0.88 7.58 13.00
N ILE A 257 -1.84 8.07 12.24
CA ILE A 257 -2.72 9.17 12.64
C ILE A 257 -4.04 8.64 13.23
N SER A 258 -4.55 7.52 12.73
CA SER A 258 -5.75 6.86 13.27
C SER A 258 -5.82 5.40 12.82
N PRO A 259 -6.29 4.45 13.64
CA PRO A 259 -6.58 4.63 15.06
C PRO A 259 -5.28 4.77 15.86
N VAL A 260 -5.26 5.66 16.85
CA VAL A 260 -4.07 5.86 17.69
C VAL A 260 -4.11 4.87 18.85
N PHE A 261 -3.00 4.17 19.10
CA PHE A 261 -2.83 3.25 20.23
C PHE A 261 -3.89 2.14 20.36
N SER A 262 -4.49 1.75 19.25
CA SER A 262 -5.43 0.63 19.19
C SER A 262 -5.00 -0.36 18.11
N ASN A 263 -5.00 -1.63 18.46
CA ASN A 263 -4.83 -2.75 17.55
C ASN A 263 -6.14 -3.07 16.82
N THR A 264 -7.26 -2.48 17.24
CA THR A 264 -8.56 -2.69 16.61
C THR A 264 -9.01 -1.51 15.77
N ILE A 265 -9.73 -1.77 14.69
CA ILE A 265 -10.40 -0.76 13.88
C ILE A 265 -11.90 -0.92 14.03
N ASP A 266 -12.59 0.21 14.22
CA ASP A 266 -14.04 0.26 14.24
C ASP A 266 -14.62 0.71 12.90
N LEU A 267 -15.89 0.38 12.66
CA LEU A 267 -16.65 0.95 11.56
C LEU A 267 -16.83 2.46 11.76
N ILE A 268 -16.62 3.23 10.69
CA ILE A 268 -17.00 4.64 10.69
C ILE A 268 -18.52 4.76 10.84
N ARG A 269 -18.98 5.71 11.65
CA ARG A 269 -20.41 5.98 11.87
C ARG A 269 -21.16 6.14 10.54
N LYS A 270 -22.23 5.35 10.37
CA LYS A 270 -23.08 5.27 9.15
C LYS A 270 -22.36 4.73 7.90
N GLN A 271 -21.18 4.16 8.04
CA GLN A 271 -20.47 3.49 6.95
C GLN A 271 -20.37 1.98 7.21
N SER A 272 -20.05 1.22 6.16
CA SER A 272 -19.81 -0.22 6.21
C SER A 272 -18.32 -0.55 6.03
N TYR A 273 -17.44 0.40 6.37
CA TYR A 273 -16.00 0.24 6.31
C TYR A 273 -15.33 0.93 7.51
N GLY A 274 -14.16 0.41 7.91
CA GLY A 274 -13.24 1.04 8.85
C GLY A 274 -12.15 1.81 8.09
N GLU A 275 -11.47 2.73 8.76
CA GLU A 275 -10.40 3.53 8.14
C GLU A 275 -9.17 3.61 9.03
N VAL A 276 -8.01 3.47 8.39
CA VAL A 276 -6.70 3.77 8.97
C VAL A 276 -6.13 4.98 8.23
N ILE A 277 -5.63 5.96 8.98
CA ILE A 277 -4.98 7.14 8.44
C ILE A 277 -3.50 7.08 8.77
N ILE A 278 -2.66 7.10 7.73
CA ILE A 278 -1.21 7.05 7.85
C ILE A 278 -0.63 8.31 7.21
N ARG A 279 0.28 8.99 7.89
CA ARG A 279 1.08 10.07 7.32
C ARG A 279 2.44 9.54 6.88
N THR A 280 2.99 10.10 5.81
CA THR A 280 4.33 9.83 5.30
C THR A 280 5.09 11.13 5.07
N SER A 281 6.38 11.17 5.38
CA SER A 281 7.26 12.25 4.91
C SER A 281 7.83 11.99 3.51
N ASN A 282 7.78 10.74 3.04
CA ASN A 282 8.21 10.33 1.71
C ASN A 282 7.03 10.44 0.72
N ARG A 283 7.12 11.37 -0.24
CA ARG A 283 6.09 11.56 -1.27
C ARG A 283 6.07 10.49 -2.36
N ASN A 284 7.13 9.69 -2.46
CA ASN A 284 7.27 8.62 -3.46
C ASN A 284 6.88 7.25 -2.89
N ILE A 285 6.33 7.19 -1.69
CA ILE A 285 5.86 5.94 -1.10
C ILE A 285 4.53 5.51 -1.73
N GLU A 286 4.36 4.22 -1.94
CA GLU A 286 3.08 3.62 -2.29
C GLU A 286 2.63 2.69 -1.16
N LEU A 287 1.39 2.85 -0.69
CA LEU A 287 0.78 1.93 0.27
C LEU A 287 -0.19 0.99 -0.41
N SER A 288 -0.17 -0.27 0.03
CA SER A 288 -1.12 -1.31 -0.37
C SER A 288 -1.72 -1.97 0.86
N GLY A 289 -2.90 -2.57 0.71
CA GLY A 289 -3.64 -3.16 1.81
C GLY A 289 -4.16 -4.56 1.49
N ALA A 290 -4.47 -5.29 2.54
CA ALA A 290 -5.24 -6.52 2.47
C ALA A 290 -6.17 -6.62 3.67
N LEU A 291 -7.46 -6.81 3.40
CA LEU A 291 -8.39 -7.34 4.37
C LEU A 291 -8.39 -8.86 4.24
N LYS A 292 -8.12 -9.59 5.32
CA LYS A 292 -8.09 -11.05 5.36
C LYS A 292 -9.14 -11.59 6.31
N ASP A 293 -9.82 -12.66 5.92
CA ASP A 293 -10.79 -13.33 6.78
C ASP A 293 -10.11 -14.21 7.85
N GLU A 294 -10.90 -14.91 8.68
CA GLU A 294 -10.38 -15.80 9.74
C GLU A 294 -9.54 -16.96 9.21
N LYS A 295 -9.64 -17.31 7.92
CA LYS A 295 -8.79 -18.31 7.26
C LYS A 295 -7.54 -17.70 6.64
N HIS A 296 -7.28 -16.43 6.94
CA HIS A 296 -6.23 -15.60 6.35
C HIS A 296 -6.33 -15.45 4.82
N ALA A 297 -7.50 -15.71 4.24
CA ALA A 297 -7.75 -15.52 2.81
C ALA A 297 -8.07 -14.05 2.53
N LYS A 298 -7.45 -13.49 1.48
CA LYS A 298 -7.70 -12.10 1.07
C LYS A 298 -9.15 -11.93 0.61
N VAL A 299 -9.84 -10.95 1.18
CA VAL A 299 -11.20 -10.56 0.81
C VAL A 299 -11.15 -9.72 -0.48
N ALA A 300 -11.81 -10.19 -1.54
CA ALA A 300 -11.88 -9.45 -2.80
C ALA A 300 -12.64 -8.13 -2.65
N GLY A 301 -12.01 -7.02 -3.06
CA GLY A 301 -12.56 -5.68 -2.95
C GLY A 301 -12.73 -5.21 -1.50
N GLY A 302 -12.00 -5.81 -0.55
CA GLY A 302 -12.08 -5.49 0.86
C GLY A 302 -11.25 -4.28 1.28
N GLU A 303 -10.41 -3.74 0.40
CA GLU A 303 -9.51 -2.63 0.67
C GLU A 303 -9.58 -1.51 -0.37
N PHE A 304 -9.35 -0.27 0.06
CA PHE A 304 -9.21 0.91 -0.80
C PHE A 304 -8.28 1.92 -0.17
N LEU A 305 -7.07 2.07 -0.72
CA LEU A 305 -6.00 2.90 -0.16
C LEU A 305 -5.64 4.02 -1.14
N PHE A 306 -5.52 5.24 -0.63
CA PHE A 306 -5.18 6.40 -1.45
C PHE A 306 -4.60 7.55 -0.64
N ALA A 307 -3.71 8.33 -1.28
CA ALA A 307 -3.28 9.62 -0.75
C ALA A 307 -4.40 10.66 -0.89
N ASP A 308 -4.59 11.48 0.15
CA ASP A 308 -5.59 12.54 0.16
C ASP A 308 -5.27 13.61 -0.90
N LYS A 309 -6.32 14.10 -1.57
CA LYS A 309 -6.17 15.04 -2.69
C LYS A 309 -5.63 16.41 -2.24
N ASN A 310 -5.94 16.82 -1.02
CA ASN A 310 -5.53 18.11 -0.47
C ASN A 310 -4.20 18.00 0.28
N ASP A 311 -3.91 16.82 0.84
CA ASP A 311 -2.63 16.53 1.50
C ASP A 311 -2.10 15.15 1.06
N PRO A 312 -1.27 15.10 0.01
CA PRO A 312 -0.68 13.84 -0.49
C PRO A 312 0.21 13.11 0.53
N THR A 313 0.55 13.74 1.66
CA THR A 313 1.27 13.09 2.76
C THR A 313 0.36 12.23 3.63
N LEU A 314 -0.96 12.40 3.54
CA LEU A 314 -1.95 11.64 4.29
C LEU A 314 -2.56 10.55 3.42
N TRP A 315 -2.35 9.30 3.78
CA TRP A 315 -2.99 8.14 3.19
C TRP A 315 -4.23 7.74 3.98
N LYS A 316 -5.35 7.59 3.28
CA LYS A 316 -6.59 7.01 3.78
C LYS A 316 -6.68 5.58 3.32
N CYS A 317 -6.74 4.66 4.28
CA CYS A 317 -6.77 3.23 4.04
C CYS A 317 -8.10 2.66 4.55
N GLN A 318 -9.04 2.43 3.63
CA GLN A 318 -10.39 2.01 3.92
C GLN A 318 -10.53 0.49 3.75
N PHE A 319 -11.23 -0.15 4.69
CA PHE A 319 -11.42 -1.60 4.68
C PHE A 319 -12.88 -1.96 4.89
N ALA A 320 -13.48 -2.70 3.96
CA ALA A 320 -14.90 -3.04 3.93
C ALA A 320 -15.13 -4.56 4.06
N PRO A 321 -15.63 -5.05 5.20
CA PRO A 321 -15.93 -6.45 5.37
C PRO A 321 -17.26 -6.80 4.67
N PRO A 322 -17.33 -7.95 3.97
CA PRO A 322 -18.52 -8.35 3.20
C PRO A 322 -19.66 -8.84 4.10
N LYS A 323 -19.38 -9.17 5.36
CA LYS A 323 -20.34 -9.65 6.35
C LYS A 323 -19.80 -9.41 7.76
N PRO A 324 -20.62 -9.51 8.82
CA PRO A 324 -20.11 -9.56 10.18
C PRO A 324 -19.12 -10.72 10.37
N GLY A 325 -18.10 -10.49 11.20
CA GLY A 325 -17.02 -11.45 11.45
C GLY A 325 -15.73 -10.76 11.86
N LYS A 326 -14.69 -11.57 12.11
CA LYS A 326 -13.35 -11.09 12.45
C LYS A 326 -12.45 -11.11 11.22
N TYR A 327 -11.65 -10.07 11.08
CA TYR A 327 -10.75 -9.89 9.96
C TYR A 327 -9.39 -9.39 10.45
N ASP A 328 -8.33 -9.74 9.72
CA ASP A 328 -7.02 -9.13 9.86
C ASP A 328 -6.86 -8.05 8.78
N ILE A 329 -6.40 -6.87 9.17
CA ILE A 329 -5.99 -5.81 8.25
C ILE A 329 -4.48 -5.77 8.21
N GLU A 330 -3.91 -5.84 7.02
CA GLU A 330 -2.48 -5.72 6.79
C GLU A 330 -2.22 -4.56 5.83
N ILE A 331 -1.36 -3.63 6.22
CA ILE A 331 -0.90 -2.53 5.37
C ILE A 331 0.57 -2.77 5.02
N TYR A 332 0.88 -2.53 3.75
CA TYR A 332 2.18 -2.72 3.15
C TYR A 332 2.67 -1.41 2.55
N ALA A 333 3.99 -1.22 2.53
CA ALA A 333 4.62 -0.07 1.90
C ALA A 333 5.66 -0.50 0.86
N ASN A 334 5.76 0.29 -0.19
CA ASN A 334 6.83 0.27 -1.16
C ASN A 334 7.47 1.67 -1.21
N THR A 335 8.73 1.77 -0.82
CA THR A 335 9.47 3.05 -0.74
C THR A 335 10.16 3.43 -2.05
N THR A 336 10.27 2.51 -3.01
CA THR A 336 10.90 2.72 -4.31
C THR A 336 10.05 2.09 -5.44
N PRO A 337 8.79 2.53 -5.62
CA PRO A 337 7.86 1.93 -6.57
C PRO A 337 8.33 2.01 -8.03
N GLU A 338 9.18 2.99 -8.36
CA GLU A 338 9.79 3.12 -9.69
C GLU A 338 10.87 2.05 -9.97
N GLN A 339 11.47 1.47 -8.92
CA GLN A 339 12.61 0.55 -9.02
C GLN A 339 12.21 -0.90 -8.69
N SER A 340 11.21 -1.08 -7.82
CA SER A 340 10.81 -2.38 -7.32
C SER A 340 9.30 -2.47 -7.14
N GLN A 341 8.74 -3.66 -7.36
CA GLN A 341 7.38 -4.00 -6.97
C GLN A 341 7.31 -4.68 -5.59
N ALA A 342 8.41 -4.69 -4.85
CA ALA A 342 8.49 -5.35 -3.56
C ALA A 342 7.79 -4.51 -2.47
N TYR A 343 6.69 -5.05 -1.96
CA TYR A 343 5.98 -4.51 -0.81
C TYR A 343 6.45 -5.19 0.46
N SER A 344 6.71 -4.40 1.50
CA SER A 344 6.97 -4.90 2.85
C SER A 344 5.79 -4.56 3.74
N ILE A 345 5.36 -5.51 4.58
CA ILE A 345 4.34 -5.22 5.58
C ILE A 345 4.85 -4.17 6.55
N VAL A 346 4.00 -3.24 6.97
CA VAL A 346 4.36 -2.14 7.89
C VAL A 346 3.51 -2.13 9.15
N VAL A 347 2.22 -2.46 9.08
CA VAL A 347 1.36 -2.52 10.27
C VAL A 347 0.21 -3.51 10.07
N LYS A 348 -0.21 -4.16 11.17
CA LYS A 348 -1.43 -4.98 11.25
C LYS A 348 -2.39 -4.49 12.33
N PHE A 349 -3.67 -4.68 12.03
CA PHE A 349 -4.80 -4.44 12.92
C PHE A 349 -5.78 -5.61 12.89
N VAL A 350 -6.61 -5.71 13.91
CA VAL A 350 -7.78 -6.58 13.99
C VAL A 350 -9.02 -5.76 13.66
N PHE A 351 -9.93 -6.33 12.88
CA PHE A 351 -11.22 -5.72 12.59
C PHE A 351 -12.34 -6.67 12.96
N ASP A 352 -12.91 -6.47 14.15
CA ASP A 352 -13.99 -7.28 14.69
C ASP A 352 -15.34 -6.59 14.45
N VAL A 353 -16.10 -7.09 13.49
CA VAL A 353 -17.38 -6.49 13.09
C VAL A 353 -18.54 -7.34 13.57
N ALA A 354 -19.12 -6.94 14.71
CA ALA A 354 -20.29 -7.59 15.29
C ALA A 354 -21.55 -7.43 14.41
N ARG A 355 -21.75 -6.26 13.78
CA ARG A 355 -22.93 -5.99 12.95
C ARG A 355 -22.66 -4.92 11.89
N LEU A 356 -23.15 -5.16 10.67
CA LEU A 356 -23.23 -4.18 9.61
C LEU A 356 -24.63 -3.52 9.62
N ARG A 357 -24.67 -2.19 9.79
CA ARG A 357 -25.92 -1.42 9.90
C ARG A 357 -26.32 -0.74 8.59
N CYS A 358 -25.43 -0.74 7.60
CA CYS A 358 -25.64 -0.20 6.27
C CYS A 358 -25.40 -1.33 5.25
N PRO A 359 -25.86 -1.18 4.00
CA PRO A 359 -25.51 -2.11 2.94
C PRO A 359 -24.00 -2.29 2.85
N THR A 360 -23.55 -3.54 2.69
CA THR A 360 -22.15 -3.88 2.45
C THR A 360 -21.65 -3.19 1.19
N ILE A 361 -20.44 -2.66 1.25
CA ILE A 361 -19.77 -2.10 0.10
C ILE A 361 -18.54 -2.95 -0.24
N SER A 362 -18.01 -2.76 -1.43
CA SER A 362 -16.67 -3.23 -1.78
C SER A 362 -16.02 -2.22 -2.72
N PHE A 363 -14.73 -2.37 -2.97
CA PHE A 363 -13.97 -1.36 -3.70
C PHE A 363 -13.30 -1.92 -4.95
N PRO A 364 -13.33 -1.19 -6.08
CA PRO A 364 -12.54 -1.55 -7.24
C PRO A 364 -11.05 -1.60 -6.85
N TYR A 365 -10.30 -2.49 -7.49
CA TYR A 365 -8.85 -2.43 -7.35
C TYR A 365 -8.33 -1.19 -8.08
N THR A 366 -7.54 -0.35 -7.43
CA THR A 366 -7.00 0.88 -8.03
C THR A 366 -5.49 0.92 -7.98
N TRP A 367 -4.89 1.43 -9.05
CA TRP A 367 -3.48 1.82 -9.09
C TRP A 367 -3.32 3.29 -8.66
N PRO A 368 -2.11 3.74 -8.26
CA PRO A 368 -1.88 5.14 -7.86
C PRO A 368 -2.30 6.16 -8.92
N THR A 369 -2.11 5.79 -10.20
CA THR A 369 -2.55 6.53 -11.38
C THR A 369 -4.03 6.90 -11.36
N PHE A 370 -4.91 6.10 -10.73
CA PHE A 370 -6.32 6.44 -10.56
C PHE A 370 -6.50 7.78 -9.86
N PHE A 371 -5.73 7.99 -8.79
CA PHE A 371 -5.77 9.20 -7.98
C PHE A 371 -4.98 10.33 -8.65
N GLN A 372 -3.84 10.02 -9.27
CA GLN A 372 -3.04 10.97 -10.05
C GLN A 372 -3.87 11.64 -11.15
N TYR A 373 -4.63 10.86 -11.90
CA TYR A 373 -5.52 11.36 -12.96
C TYR A 373 -6.85 11.92 -12.44
N ASN A 374 -7.04 11.96 -11.11
CA ASN A 374 -8.23 12.47 -10.43
C ASN A 374 -9.53 11.82 -10.94
N LEU A 375 -9.51 10.49 -11.10
CA LEU A 375 -10.66 9.73 -11.56
C LEU A 375 -11.65 9.46 -10.43
N GLU A 376 -12.92 9.32 -10.79
CA GLU A 376 -13.98 8.89 -9.87
C GLU A 376 -14.94 7.95 -10.62
N ILE A 377 -15.17 6.76 -10.08
CA ILE A 377 -16.18 5.84 -10.61
C ILE A 377 -17.55 6.25 -10.04
N ILE A 378 -18.40 6.78 -10.92
CA ILE A 378 -19.77 7.20 -10.58
C ILE A 378 -20.73 6.01 -10.60
N LYS A 379 -20.51 5.05 -11.52
CA LYS A 379 -21.26 3.81 -11.63
C LYS A 379 -20.32 2.70 -12.11
N PRO A 380 -20.35 1.49 -11.52
CA PRO A 380 -21.07 1.15 -10.30
C PRO A 380 -20.38 1.81 -9.09
N LYS A 381 -21.17 2.34 -8.15
CA LYS A 381 -20.65 3.02 -6.95
C LYS A 381 -20.51 2.01 -5.81
N ASN A 382 -19.47 2.15 -4.98
CA ASN A 382 -19.29 1.36 -3.74
C ASN A 382 -19.27 -0.17 -3.97
N THR A 383 -18.81 -0.61 -5.13
CA THR A 383 -18.64 -2.04 -5.41
C THR A 383 -17.47 -2.26 -6.38
N HIS A 384 -16.82 -3.42 -6.25
CA HIS A 384 -15.84 -3.90 -7.22
C HIS A 384 -16.47 -4.68 -8.37
N PHE A 385 -17.79 -4.91 -8.30
CA PHE A 385 -18.56 -5.63 -9.30
C PHE A 385 -19.33 -4.68 -10.20
N ILE A 386 -19.41 -5.04 -11.47
CA ILE A 386 -20.29 -4.39 -12.43
C ILE A 386 -21.56 -5.22 -12.54
N ASP A 387 -22.70 -4.62 -12.19
CA ASP A 387 -24.00 -5.25 -12.36
C ASP A 387 -24.45 -5.13 -13.83
N ARG A 388 -25.03 -6.22 -14.35
CA ARG A 388 -25.74 -6.21 -15.64
C ARG A 388 -27.17 -5.79 -15.36
N SER A 389 -27.38 -4.49 -15.18
CA SER A 389 -28.70 -3.95 -14.83
C SER A 389 -29.75 -4.34 -15.89
N SER A 390 -30.71 -5.17 -15.50
CA SER A 390 -31.90 -5.55 -16.28
C SER A 390 -32.86 -4.38 -16.55
N SER A 391 -32.54 -3.18 -16.05
CA SER A 391 -33.44 -2.01 -16.01
C SER A 391 -33.58 -1.21 -17.31
N ALA A 392 -33.24 -1.78 -18.47
CA ALA A 392 -33.61 -1.19 -19.77
C ALA A 392 -33.72 -2.21 -20.93
N GLY A 393 -33.66 -3.52 -20.68
CA GLY A 393 -33.64 -4.52 -21.76
C GLY A 393 -32.38 -4.46 -22.66
N ASN A 394 -31.32 -3.78 -22.21
CA ASN A 394 -30.08 -3.61 -22.95
C ASN A 394 -29.06 -4.72 -22.63
N ASP A 395 -28.42 -5.27 -23.65
CA ASP A 395 -27.51 -6.43 -23.54
C ASP A 395 -26.05 -6.07 -23.16
N TYR A 396 -25.83 -4.93 -22.48
CA TYR A 396 -24.51 -4.44 -22.08
C TYR A 396 -24.46 -4.02 -20.61
N SER A 397 -23.26 -4.05 -20.03
CA SER A 397 -22.93 -3.50 -18.71
C SER A 397 -22.23 -2.15 -18.86
N GLU A 398 -22.27 -1.31 -17.83
CA GLU A 398 -21.81 0.08 -17.92
C GLU A 398 -20.94 0.47 -16.72
N ILE A 399 -19.86 1.20 -17.01
CA ILE A 399 -19.13 2.01 -16.04
C ILE A 399 -19.23 3.48 -16.45
N LEU A 400 -19.60 4.35 -15.50
CA LEU A 400 -19.55 5.80 -15.66
C LEU A 400 -18.37 6.35 -14.85
N ILE A 401 -17.48 7.08 -15.52
CA ILE A 401 -16.25 7.61 -14.91
C ILE A 401 -16.23 9.13 -15.09
N ARG A 402 -15.98 9.85 -13.99
CA ARG A 402 -15.65 11.27 -14.02
C ARG A 402 -14.14 11.43 -14.15
N SER A 403 -13.71 12.33 -15.02
CA SER A 403 -12.31 12.71 -15.18
C SER A 403 -12.18 14.22 -15.41
N PRO A 404 -10.99 14.80 -15.16
CA PRO A 404 -10.64 16.12 -15.67
C PRO A 404 -10.76 16.20 -17.21
N LYS A 405 -10.92 17.42 -17.75
CA LYS A 405 -11.09 17.66 -19.20
C LYS A 405 -9.88 17.22 -20.03
N ASN A 406 -8.68 17.28 -19.45
CA ASN A 406 -7.42 16.92 -20.09
C ASN A 406 -7.02 15.44 -19.88
N VAL A 407 -7.93 14.60 -19.38
CA VAL A 407 -7.70 13.16 -19.18
C VAL A 407 -8.57 12.36 -20.12
N ASP A 408 -7.94 11.43 -20.83
CA ASP A 408 -8.60 10.47 -21.72
C ASP A 408 -8.66 9.09 -21.06
N ILE A 409 -9.75 8.36 -21.34
CA ILE A 409 -10.01 7.04 -20.77
C ILE A 409 -10.04 5.99 -21.88
N SER A 410 -9.44 4.83 -21.57
CA SER A 410 -9.58 3.61 -22.35
C SER A 410 -9.97 2.45 -21.42
N ALA A 411 -10.41 1.33 -21.97
CA ALA A 411 -10.80 0.16 -21.21
C ALA A 411 -10.56 -1.12 -22.01
N SER A 412 -10.29 -2.21 -21.30
CA SER A 412 -10.21 -3.55 -21.87
C SER A 412 -11.03 -4.52 -21.04
N MET A 413 -11.53 -5.58 -21.69
CA MET A 413 -12.20 -6.69 -21.04
C MET A 413 -11.37 -7.96 -21.26
N LYS A 414 -11.01 -8.64 -20.18
CA LYS A 414 -10.26 -9.90 -20.22
C LYS A 414 -11.08 -11.01 -19.61
N ASN A 415 -11.02 -12.20 -20.18
CA ASN A 415 -11.57 -13.40 -19.54
C ASN A 415 -10.74 -13.70 -18.28
N SER A 416 -11.39 -13.77 -17.12
CA SER A 416 -10.67 -13.96 -15.85
C SER A 416 -10.04 -15.35 -15.69
N LEU A 417 -10.43 -16.33 -16.52
CA LEU A 417 -9.93 -17.71 -16.46
C LEU A 417 -8.76 -17.93 -17.43
N THR A 418 -8.83 -17.36 -18.63
CA THR A 418 -7.83 -17.55 -19.69
C THR A 418 -6.88 -16.37 -19.86
N GLU A 419 -7.15 -15.26 -19.18
CA GLU A 419 -6.45 -13.97 -19.30
C GLU A 419 -6.44 -13.34 -20.71
N THR A 420 -7.21 -13.92 -21.64
CA THR A 420 -7.30 -13.44 -23.03
C THR A 420 -8.18 -12.20 -23.12
N THR A 421 -7.70 -11.17 -23.82
CA THR A 421 -8.48 -9.97 -24.13
C THR A 421 -9.62 -10.30 -25.09
N VAL A 422 -10.81 -9.82 -24.77
CA VAL A 422 -11.98 -9.91 -25.64
C VAL A 422 -12.02 -8.70 -26.56
N HIS A 423 -11.83 -8.94 -27.86
CA HIS A 423 -11.95 -7.92 -28.89
C HIS A 423 -13.43 -7.64 -29.22
N SER A 424 -13.73 -6.43 -29.69
CA SER A 424 -15.09 -6.03 -30.14
C SER A 424 -16.20 -6.16 -29.09
N ALA A 425 -15.85 -5.91 -27.82
CA ALA A 425 -16.78 -5.99 -26.69
C ALA A 425 -16.79 -4.72 -25.79
N VAL A 426 -15.99 -3.71 -26.13
CA VAL A 426 -15.84 -2.47 -25.37
C VAL A 426 -16.14 -1.28 -26.27
N LEU A 427 -17.05 -0.40 -25.83
CA LEU A 427 -17.33 0.88 -26.46
C LEU A 427 -17.21 2.00 -25.42
N ILE A 428 -16.44 3.04 -25.73
CA ILE A 428 -16.15 4.14 -24.79
C ILE A 428 -16.69 5.43 -25.38
N ASN A 429 -17.82 5.88 -24.86
CA ASN A 429 -18.45 7.13 -25.22
C ASN A 429 -18.05 8.24 -24.26
N TYR A 430 -18.09 9.49 -24.71
CA TYR A 430 -18.19 10.64 -23.81
C TYR A 430 -19.64 11.12 -23.72
N ASN A 431 -20.29 10.96 -22.57
CA ASN A 431 -21.66 11.40 -22.36
C ASN A 431 -21.69 12.90 -22.04
N TYR A 432 -21.94 13.72 -23.05
CA TYR A 432 -21.99 15.18 -22.94
C TYR A 432 -23.14 15.73 -22.08
N LYS A 433 -24.19 14.95 -21.84
CA LYS A 433 -25.28 15.38 -20.95
C LYS A 433 -24.86 15.30 -19.48
N MET A 434 -24.05 14.29 -19.15
CA MET A 434 -23.58 14.03 -17.78
C MET A 434 -22.18 14.58 -17.51
N ASN A 435 -21.43 14.92 -18.57
CA ASN A 435 -19.98 15.20 -18.53
C ASN A 435 -19.18 14.05 -17.91
N LEU A 436 -19.47 12.81 -18.35
CA LEU A 436 -18.83 11.58 -17.88
C LEU A 436 -18.38 10.72 -19.06
N TRP A 437 -17.28 9.98 -18.88
CA TRP A 437 -16.97 8.85 -19.73
C TRP A 437 -17.96 7.72 -19.45
N GLN A 438 -18.53 7.16 -20.51
CA GLN A 438 -19.47 6.04 -20.47
C GLN A 438 -18.82 4.84 -21.17
N CYS A 439 -18.32 3.91 -20.38
CA CYS A 439 -17.70 2.68 -20.85
C CYS A 439 -18.73 1.56 -20.86
N LEU A 440 -19.04 1.03 -22.04
CA LEU A 440 -20.01 -0.04 -22.25
C LEU A 440 -19.28 -1.35 -22.55
N PHE A 441 -19.74 -2.42 -21.92
CA PHE A 441 -19.13 -3.75 -21.99
C PHE A 441 -20.18 -4.79 -22.38
N ALA A 442 -19.95 -5.53 -23.45
CA ALA A 442 -20.86 -6.54 -23.97
C ALA A 442 -20.18 -7.94 -23.95
N PRO A 443 -20.33 -8.71 -22.86
CA PRO A 443 -19.62 -9.98 -22.69
C PRO A 443 -20.12 -11.07 -23.66
N PRO A 444 -19.24 -11.73 -24.44
CA PRO A 444 -19.66 -12.66 -25.49
C PRO A 444 -20.14 -14.02 -24.96
N ALA A 445 -19.74 -14.41 -23.74
CA ALA A 445 -19.99 -15.73 -23.17
C ALA A 445 -20.86 -15.66 -21.91
N ILE A 446 -21.81 -16.60 -21.81
CA ILE A 446 -22.66 -16.83 -20.64
C ILE A 446 -21.85 -17.65 -19.63
N ASN A 447 -21.99 -17.39 -18.33
CA ASN A 447 -21.28 -18.09 -17.24
C ASN A 447 -19.75 -17.92 -17.18
N THR A 448 -19.15 -16.97 -17.91
CA THR A 448 -17.73 -16.60 -17.77
C THR A 448 -17.54 -15.27 -17.01
N PRO A 449 -16.69 -15.22 -15.97
CA PRO A 449 -16.29 -13.96 -15.33
C PRO A 449 -15.26 -13.20 -16.19
N PHE A 450 -15.36 -11.88 -16.17
CA PHE A 450 -14.43 -11.00 -16.87
C PHE A 450 -13.80 -9.96 -15.93
N ASP A 451 -12.53 -9.66 -16.14
CA ASP A 451 -11.85 -8.52 -15.54
C ASP A 451 -11.90 -7.33 -16.49
N ILE A 452 -12.48 -6.23 -16.01
CA ILE A 452 -12.51 -4.96 -16.70
C ILE A 452 -11.36 -4.12 -16.18
N ILE A 453 -10.44 -3.75 -17.07
CA ILE A 453 -9.31 -2.88 -16.75
C ILE A 453 -9.55 -1.53 -17.41
N ILE A 454 -9.62 -0.49 -16.59
CA ILE A 454 -9.70 0.91 -16.99
C ILE A 454 -8.28 1.46 -17.09
N PHE A 455 -8.01 2.15 -18.17
CA PHE A 455 -6.75 2.87 -18.39
C PHE A 455 -7.02 4.37 -18.53
N ALA A 456 -6.04 5.17 -18.15
CA ALA A 456 -6.11 6.62 -18.30
C ALA A 456 -4.75 7.19 -18.72
N LYS A 457 -4.80 8.37 -19.34
CA LYS A 457 -3.63 9.20 -19.66
C LYS A 457 -4.01 10.67 -19.71
N TYR A 458 -3.04 11.55 -19.55
CA TYR A 458 -3.23 12.94 -19.94
C TYR A 458 -3.27 13.08 -21.48
N ALA A 459 -3.97 14.09 -21.97
CA ALA A 459 -4.16 14.31 -23.42
C ALA A 459 -2.83 14.51 -24.17
N ASN A 460 -1.79 14.99 -23.50
CA ASN A 460 -0.43 15.18 -24.01
C ASN A 460 0.49 13.95 -23.86
N GLU A 461 0.03 12.88 -23.21
CA GLU A 461 0.78 11.63 -23.07
C GLU A 461 0.45 10.67 -24.21
N ASP A 462 1.43 9.87 -24.62
CA ASP A 462 1.22 8.87 -25.69
C ASP A 462 0.68 7.54 -25.17
N LYS A 463 0.99 7.19 -23.91
CA LYS A 463 0.72 5.86 -23.35
C LYS A 463 -0.37 5.90 -22.29
N PHE A 464 -1.25 4.91 -22.35
CA PHE A 464 -2.26 4.65 -21.34
C PHE A 464 -1.67 3.85 -20.18
N ASN A 465 -1.99 4.25 -18.94
CA ASN A 465 -1.61 3.54 -17.73
C ASN A 465 -2.83 2.88 -17.08
N CYS A 466 -2.65 1.69 -16.50
CA CYS A 466 -3.71 1.02 -15.71
C CYS A 466 -4.15 1.95 -14.58
N ALA A 467 -5.46 2.13 -14.39
CA ALA A 467 -6.01 3.01 -13.36
C ALA A 467 -6.92 2.24 -12.40
N ALA A 468 -7.87 1.45 -12.91
CA ALA A 468 -8.76 0.66 -12.06
C ALA A 468 -9.08 -0.71 -12.66
N LYS A 469 -9.40 -1.69 -11.82
CA LYS A 469 -9.89 -3.00 -12.21
C LYS A 469 -11.16 -3.36 -11.45
N LEU A 470 -12.16 -3.81 -12.19
CA LEU A 470 -13.45 -4.26 -11.69
C LEU A 470 -13.75 -5.66 -12.23
N LYS A 471 -14.61 -6.40 -11.53
CA LYS A 471 -15.08 -7.71 -11.98
C LYS A 471 -16.49 -7.61 -12.58
N LEU A 472 -16.67 -8.21 -13.74
CA LEU A 472 -17.96 -8.42 -14.37
C LEU A 472 -18.33 -9.90 -14.21
N PHE A 473 -19.38 -10.18 -13.44
CA PHE A 473 -19.86 -11.55 -13.26
C PHE A 473 -20.79 -11.97 -14.40
N PRO A 474 -20.84 -13.26 -14.70
CA PRO A 474 -21.65 -13.73 -15.79
C PRO A 474 -23.15 -13.64 -15.54
N VAL A 475 -23.83 -13.54 -16.67
CA VAL A 475 -25.27 -13.60 -16.81
C VAL A 475 -25.77 -15.03 -16.56
N THR A 476 -26.87 -15.21 -15.82
CA THR A 476 -27.44 -16.55 -15.54
C THR A 476 -28.30 -17.05 -16.71
N LYS A 477 -28.58 -18.35 -16.79
CA LYS A 477 -29.36 -18.99 -17.88
C LYS A 477 -30.75 -18.38 -18.16
N ARG A 478 -31.30 -17.51 -17.29
CA ARG A 478 -32.59 -16.84 -17.48
C ARG A 478 -32.53 -15.64 -18.43
N ASP A 479 -31.34 -15.10 -18.72
CA ASP A 479 -31.14 -13.87 -19.50
C ASP A 479 -30.81 -14.17 -20.98
N ARG A 480 -31.60 -15.05 -21.60
CA ARG A 480 -31.39 -15.72 -22.92
C ARG A 480 -31.15 -14.84 -24.17
N LYS A 481 -30.94 -13.53 -24.08
CA LYS A 481 -30.63 -12.72 -25.26
C LYS A 481 -29.14 -12.76 -25.57
N GLN A 482 -28.82 -13.05 -26.83
CA GLN A 482 -27.46 -13.01 -27.37
C GLN A 482 -26.84 -11.65 -27.02
N SER A 483 -25.66 -11.65 -26.39
CA SER A 483 -24.98 -10.40 -26.07
C SER A 483 -24.78 -9.59 -27.34
N MET A 484 -25.10 -8.30 -27.26
CA MET A 484 -24.81 -7.35 -28.32
C MET A 484 -23.32 -7.45 -28.68
N MET A 485 -22.97 -7.32 -29.96
CA MET A 485 -21.59 -7.02 -30.34
C MET A 485 -21.48 -5.51 -30.47
N VAL A 486 -20.45 -4.88 -29.95
CA VAL A 486 -20.22 -3.45 -30.22
C VAL A 486 -19.54 -3.28 -31.60
N PRO A 487 -19.72 -2.14 -32.29
CA PRO A 487 -18.96 -1.86 -33.50
C PRO A 487 -17.46 -1.86 -33.20
N LYS A 488 -16.64 -2.20 -34.20
CA LYS A 488 -15.20 -2.03 -34.12
C LYS A 488 -14.90 -0.54 -34.00
N VAL A 489 -14.20 -0.14 -32.93
CA VAL A 489 -13.86 1.25 -32.63
C VAL A 489 -12.43 1.54 -33.05
N TYR A 490 -12.24 2.62 -33.82
CA TYR A 490 -10.92 3.11 -34.20
C TYR A 490 -10.44 4.20 -33.24
N HIS A 491 -9.13 4.42 -33.19
CA HIS A 491 -8.50 5.38 -32.27
C HIS A 491 -9.09 6.80 -32.34
N ALA A 492 -9.47 7.26 -33.54
CA ALA A 492 -10.04 8.59 -33.74
C ALA A 492 -11.35 8.81 -32.95
N PHE A 493 -12.12 7.74 -32.67
CA PHE A 493 -13.35 7.84 -31.90
C PHE A 493 -13.10 8.34 -30.47
N THR A 494 -12.16 7.71 -29.77
CA THR A 494 -11.80 8.11 -28.40
C THR A 494 -11.04 9.44 -28.41
N LYS A 495 -10.12 9.64 -29.37
CA LYS A 495 -9.35 10.90 -29.54
C LYS A 495 -10.26 12.12 -29.68
N HIS A 496 -11.35 12.01 -30.43
CA HIS A 496 -12.31 13.11 -30.63
C HIS A 496 -13.43 13.13 -29.60
N LYS A 497 -13.36 12.31 -28.54
CA LYS A 497 -14.40 12.19 -27.51
C LYS A 497 -15.78 11.94 -28.11
N ALA A 498 -15.84 11.16 -29.19
CA ALA A 498 -17.09 10.91 -29.89
C ALA A 498 -18.09 10.16 -29.00
N GLN A 499 -19.37 10.35 -29.29
CA GLN A 499 -20.48 9.66 -28.63
C GLN A 499 -21.34 8.99 -29.69
N LEU A 500 -21.42 7.67 -29.65
CA LEU A 500 -22.38 6.90 -30.45
C LEU A 500 -23.70 6.84 -29.69
N ILE A 501 -24.77 7.34 -30.30
CA ILE A 501 -26.11 7.35 -29.72
C ILE A 501 -26.91 6.14 -30.23
N GLU A 502 -26.95 5.92 -31.55
CA GLU A 502 -27.56 4.74 -32.18
C GLU A 502 -26.96 4.50 -33.58
N PRO A 503 -26.92 3.24 -34.08
CA PRO A 503 -27.21 2.00 -33.37
C PRO A 503 -26.02 1.55 -32.52
N LEU A 504 -26.25 1.06 -31.31
CA LEU A 504 -25.16 0.53 -30.48
C LEU A 504 -24.69 -0.86 -30.94
N ASN A 505 -25.59 -1.65 -31.55
CA ASN A 505 -25.26 -2.99 -32.03
C ASN A 505 -24.37 -2.91 -33.28
N GLY A 506 -23.15 -3.42 -33.15
CA GLY A 506 -22.14 -3.56 -34.19
C GLY A 506 -22.50 -4.53 -35.30
N THR A 507 -23.54 -5.35 -35.10
CA THR A 507 -24.11 -6.22 -36.15
C THR A 507 -25.38 -5.60 -36.72
N LEU A 508 -25.37 -5.34 -38.03
CA LEU A 508 -26.50 -4.79 -38.77
C LEU A 508 -27.14 -5.88 -39.65
N ARG A 509 -28.47 -5.83 -39.81
CA ARG A 509 -29.19 -6.79 -40.66
C ARG A 509 -29.10 -6.40 -42.13
N LYS A 510 -28.72 -7.32 -43.00
CA LYS A 510 -28.74 -7.13 -44.45
C LYS A 510 -30.11 -6.66 -44.96
N GLY A 511 -30.13 -5.66 -45.83
CA GLY A 511 -31.33 -5.10 -46.44
C GLY A 511 -32.16 -4.17 -45.55
N SER A 512 -31.79 -4.03 -44.26
CA SER A 512 -32.48 -3.14 -43.32
C SER A 512 -32.11 -1.68 -43.54
N THR A 513 -33.01 -0.79 -43.14
CA THR A 513 -32.78 0.65 -43.07
C THR A 513 -32.41 0.99 -41.63
N VAL A 514 -31.25 1.59 -41.42
CA VAL A 514 -30.69 1.84 -40.09
C VAL A 514 -30.37 3.32 -39.94
N ARG A 515 -30.83 3.91 -38.84
CA ARG A 515 -30.54 5.28 -38.45
C ARG A 515 -29.25 5.33 -37.63
N PHE A 516 -28.34 6.20 -38.04
CA PHE A 516 -27.08 6.48 -37.36
C PHE A 516 -27.16 7.86 -36.73
N ARG A 517 -27.06 7.91 -35.40
CA ARG A 517 -26.91 9.15 -34.65
C ARG A 517 -25.63 9.10 -33.83
N CYS A 518 -24.75 10.06 -34.07
CA CYS A 518 -23.51 10.20 -33.31
C CYS A 518 -23.15 11.66 -33.12
N ARG A 519 -22.47 11.97 -32.03
CA ARG A 519 -21.96 13.31 -31.74
C ARG A 519 -20.45 13.29 -31.80
N ILE A 520 -19.87 14.14 -32.63
CA ILE A 520 -18.42 14.27 -32.76
C ILE A 520 -18.07 15.77 -32.69
N PRO A 521 -17.58 16.26 -31.54
CA PRO A 521 -17.26 17.68 -31.37
C PRO A 521 -16.22 18.16 -32.37
N GLY A 522 -16.46 19.34 -32.95
CA GLY A 522 -15.53 19.99 -33.88
C GLY A 522 -15.45 19.37 -35.28
N ALA A 523 -16.18 18.28 -35.52
CA ALA A 523 -16.26 17.66 -36.84
C ALA A 523 -16.98 18.58 -37.83
N GLN A 524 -16.39 18.75 -39.02
CA GLN A 524 -16.97 19.54 -40.10
C GLN A 524 -17.97 18.69 -40.89
N GLN A 525 -17.60 17.44 -41.18
CA GLN A 525 -18.41 16.51 -41.95
C GLN A 525 -18.24 15.09 -41.40
N LEU A 526 -19.31 14.31 -41.49
CA LEU A 526 -19.31 12.86 -41.30
C LEU A 526 -19.64 12.19 -42.63
N ASN A 527 -19.03 11.06 -42.92
CA ASN A 527 -19.44 10.26 -44.07
C ASN A 527 -19.48 8.79 -43.70
N ILE A 528 -20.33 8.04 -44.42
CA ILE A 528 -20.51 6.62 -44.20
C ILE A 528 -20.08 5.89 -45.46
N THR A 529 -19.35 4.80 -45.29
CA THR A 529 -19.08 3.85 -46.37
C THR A 529 -19.98 2.63 -46.23
N VAL A 530 -20.55 2.18 -47.33
CA VAL A 530 -21.20 0.87 -47.46
C VAL A 530 -20.45 0.12 -48.52
N ASP A 531 -19.85 -1.02 -48.17
CA ASP A 531 -19.05 -1.84 -49.10
C ASP A 531 -17.95 -1.02 -49.81
N ASN A 532 -17.20 -0.26 -49.02
CA ASN A 532 -16.12 0.65 -49.44
C ASN A 532 -16.53 1.82 -50.35
N SER A 533 -17.84 2.03 -50.56
CA SER A 533 -18.36 3.14 -51.35
C SER A 533 -18.99 4.20 -50.45
N TRP A 534 -18.66 5.48 -50.67
CA TRP A 534 -19.24 6.60 -49.92
C TRP A 534 -20.74 6.74 -50.18
N THR A 535 -21.53 6.99 -49.13
CA THR A 535 -22.98 7.17 -49.24
C THR A 535 -23.40 8.60 -49.61
N SER A 536 -22.51 9.58 -49.41
CA SER A 536 -22.75 10.99 -49.75
C SER A 536 -21.50 11.57 -50.41
N GLU A 537 -21.67 12.28 -51.53
CA GLU A 537 -20.59 13.01 -52.20
C GLU A 537 -20.12 14.22 -51.39
N ASN A 538 -21.03 14.87 -50.66
CA ASN A 538 -20.77 16.10 -49.91
C ASN A 538 -20.61 15.89 -48.39
N GLY A 539 -20.65 14.63 -47.94
CA GLY A 539 -20.70 14.29 -46.52
C GLY A 539 -22.05 14.66 -45.87
N ILE A 540 -22.12 14.51 -44.56
CA ILE A 540 -23.28 14.78 -43.70
C ILE A 540 -22.84 15.86 -42.71
N THR A 541 -23.63 16.92 -42.57
CA THR A 541 -23.40 17.98 -41.59
C THR A 541 -24.12 17.67 -40.28
N SER A 542 -23.64 18.25 -39.18
CA SER A 542 -24.26 18.09 -37.86
C SER A 542 -25.33 19.14 -37.61
N ASP A 543 -26.20 18.86 -36.63
CA ASP A 543 -27.09 19.85 -36.05
C ASP A 543 -26.33 20.88 -35.19
N ALA A 544 -27.04 21.89 -34.68
CA ALA A 544 -26.47 22.94 -33.81
C ALA A 544 -25.82 22.39 -32.51
N LYS A 545 -26.07 21.13 -32.14
CA LYS A 545 -25.51 20.46 -30.96
C LYS A 545 -24.32 19.55 -31.33
N GLY A 546 -23.89 19.53 -32.60
CA GLY A 546 -22.80 18.70 -33.11
C GLY A 546 -23.20 17.24 -33.30
N VAL A 547 -24.49 16.95 -33.42
CA VAL A 547 -25.04 15.61 -33.65
C VAL A 547 -25.28 15.39 -35.13
N PHE A 548 -24.68 14.36 -35.68
CA PHE A 548 -24.95 13.85 -37.03
C PHE A 548 -26.08 12.84 -36.93
N ASP A 549 -27.08 12.98 -37.79
CA ASP A 549 -28.24 12.10 -37.87
C ASP A 549 -28.52 11.77 -39.33
N THR A 550 -28.38 10.50 -39.68
CA THR A 550 -28.59 10.03 -41.05
C THR A 550 -29.20 8.64 -41.05
N THR A 551 -29.79 8.24 -42.16
CA THR A 551 -30.36 6.91 -42.34
C THR A 551 -29.84 6.31 -43.62
N ILE A 552 -29.35 5.07 -43.56
CA ILE A 552 -28.81 4.36 -44.72
C ILE A 552 -29.49 2.99 -44.87
N ARG A 553 -29.47 2.47 -46.09
CA ARG A 553 -29.88 1.09 -46.38
C ARG A 553 -28.65 0.18 -46.42
N VAL A 554 -28.65 -0.83 -45.57
CA VAL A 554 -27.53 -1.77 -45.40
C VAL A 554 -27.50 -2.77 -46.57
N ARG A 555 -26.37 -2.89 -47.27
CA ARG A 555 -26.22 -3.76 -48.46
C ARG A 555 -25.53 -5.09 -48.19
N GLN A 556 -24.19 -5.21 -48.18
CA GLN A 556 -23.58 -6.56 -48.15
C GLN A 556 -22.63 -6.88 -47.00
N GLN A 557 -21.51 -6.19 -46.80
CA GLN A 557 -20.43 -6.71 -45.95
C GLN A 557 -20.12 -5.83 -44.75
N HIS A 558 -19.83 -4.54 -44.98
CA HIS A 558 -19.39 -3.64 -43.90
C HIS A 558 -19.97 -2.23 -44.05
N VAL A 559 -20.24 -1.62 -42.90
CA VAL A 559 -20.58 -0.19 -42.82
C VAL A 559 -19.51 0.52 -42.00
N GLY A 560 -18.83 1.50 -42.58
CA GLY A 560 -17.80 2.30 -41.91
C GLY A 560 -18.27 3.72 -41.65
N ILE A 561 -18.00 4.27 -40.48
CA ILE A 561 -18.25 5.69 -40.14
C ILE A 561 -16.93 6.43 -40.12
N TRP A 562 -16.87 7.54 -40.83
CA TRP A 562 -15.67 8.34 -41.03
C TRP A 562 -15.94 9.80 -40.74
N VAL A 563 -14.93 10.51 -40.25
CA VAL A 563 -15.06 11.93 -39.90
C VAL A 563 -13.98 12.80 -40.53
N LYS A 564 -14.37 14.02 -40.89
CA LYS A 564 -13.49 15.07 -41.37
C LYS A 564 -13.44 16.20 -40.35
N MET A 565 -12.27 16.41 -39.76
CA MET A 565 -12.06 17.41 -38.70
C MET A 565 -11.65 18.78 -39.23
N ASN A 566 -11.00 18.84 -40.39
CA ASN A 566 -10.53 20.08 -41.02
C ASN A 566 -11.18 20.24 -42.39
N ALA A 567 -11.86 21.36 -42.61
CA ALA A 567 -12.50 21.65 -43.90
C ALA A 567 -11.49 21.81 -45.05
N ARG A 568 -10.24 22.18 -44.74
CA ARG A 568 -9.17 22.46 -45.72
C ARG A 568 -8.43 21.23 -46.21
N THR A 569 -8.52 20.10 -45.51
CA THR A 569 -7.92 18.83 -45.95
C THR A 569 -8.99 17.94 -46.57
N ASN A 570 -8.65 16.94 -47.38
CA ASN A 570 -9.60 15.92 -47.83
C ASN A 570 -9.46 14.60 -47.07
N SER A 571 -8.82 14.65 -45.89
CA SER A 571 -8.56 13.48 -45.06
C SER A 571 -9.75 13.13 -44.18
N TYR A 572 -10.17 11.88 -44.23
CA TYR A 572 -11.15 11.30 -43.32
C TYR A 572 -10.47 10.33 -42.35
N GLU A 573 -10.83 10.42 -41.07
CA GLU A 573 -10.41 9.47 -40.03
C GLU A 573 -11.53 8.45 -39.78
N GLY A 574 -11.20 7.16 -39.73
CA GLY A 574 -12.16 6.11 -39.41
C GLY A 574 -12.55 6.16 -37.94
N LEU A 575 -13.85 6.07 -37.64
CA LEU A 575 -14.41 6.12 -36.30
C LEU A 575 -14.92 4.75 -35.84
N LEU A 576 -15.82 4.17 -36.64
CA LEU A 576 -16.51 2.92 -36.31
C LEU A 576 -16.62 2.02 -37.54
N GLN A 577 -16.62 0.71 -37.36
CA GLN A 577 -16.95 -0.26 -38.40
C GLN A 577 -17.94 -1.29 -37.86
N TYR A 578 -19.02 -1.50 -38.62
CA TYR A 578 -20.08 -2.46 -38.35
C TYR A 578 -19.95 -3.67 -39.28
N THR A 579 -20.37 -4.83 -38.78
CA THR A 579 -20.50 -6.06 -39.56
C THR A 579 -21.94 -6.24 -40.01
N VAL A 580 -22.14 -6.64 -41.25
CA VAL A 580 -23.47 -6.96 -41.77
C VAL A 580 -23.69 -8.48 -41.69
N LYS A 581 -24.86 -8.91 -41.21
CA LYS A 581 -25.29 -10.31 -41.19
C LYS A 581 -26.65 -10.49 -41.86
#